data_AF-A0A4D9ELN5-F1
#
_entry.id   AF-A0A4D9ELN5-F1
#
_cell.length_a   1.000
_cell.length_b   1.000
_cell.length_c   1.000
_cell.angle_alpha   90.00
_cell.angle_beta   90.00
_cell.angle_gamma   90.00
#
_symmetry.space_group_name_H-M   'P 1'
#
loop_
_entity.id
_entity.type
_entity.pdbx_description
1 polymer ?
#
loop_
_entity_poly.entity_id
_entity_poly.type
_entity_poly.pdbx_seq_one_letter_code
_entity_poly.pdbx_strand_id
1 'polypeptide(L)'
;MNKMNCILFSVFIVLIAYCSSGYALKCYICADSPSLCSTNATCTHGEDSCLQIRFADLKTYACWKHSQCNMNEIADYFGADNFDFHCCQKDFCNKSPATVVSKTTFSIATVMTMIWMLCF
;
A
#
# COMPACT_ATOMS: atom_id res chain seq x y z
N MET A 1 19.14 8.90 -32.86
CA MET A 1 19.64 8.53 -31.52
C MET A 1 20.56 7.32 -31.69
N ASN A 2 21.78 7.31 -31.16
CA ASN A 2 22.69 6.16 -31.35
C ASN A 2 22.10 4.90 -30.68
N LYS A 3 22.23 3.74 -31.34
CA LYS A 3 21.76 2.42 -30.85
C LYS A 3 22.17 2.14 -29.39
N MET A 4 23.36 2.60 -29.00
CA MET A 4 23.87 2.49 -27.63
C MET A 4 23.09 3.33 -26.61
N ASN A 5 22.62 4.53 -26.98
CA ASN A 5 21.78 5.37 -26.10
C ASN A 5 20.41 4.75 -25.87
N CYS A 6 19.84 4.05 -26.86
CA CYS A 6 18.57 3.35 -26.74
C CYS A 6 18.62 2.14 -25.81
N ILE A 7 19.73 1.38 -25.86
CA ILE A 7 19.99 0.30 -24.93
C ILE A 7 20.13 0.86 -23.51
N LEU A 8 20.89 1.94 -23.35
CA LEU A 8 21.08 2.59 -22.06
C LEU A 8 19.75 3.06 -21.45
N PHE A 9 18.90 3.69 -22.27
CA PHE A 9 17.59 4.19 -21.85
C PHE A 9 16.65 3.05 -21.43
N SER A 10 16.62 1.95 -22.20
CA SER A 10 15.79 0.79 -21.89
C SER A 10 16.21 0.14 -20.57
N VAL A 11 17.52 -0.02 -20.34
CA VAL A 11 18.06 -0.54 -19.08
C VAL A 11 17.72 0.39 -17.92
N PHE A 12 17.80 1.72 -18.11
CA PHE A 12 17.43 2.70 -17.11
C PHE A 12 15.95 2.62 -16.71
N ILE A 13 15.04 2.46 -17.68
CA ILE A 13 13.60 2.32 -17.43
C ILE A 13 13.30 1.04 -16.65
N VAL A 14 13.94 -0.07 -17.01
CA VAL A 14 13.82 -1.34 -16.29
C VAL A 14 14.28 -1.17 -14.85
N LEU A 15 15.45 -0.58 -14.61
CA LEU A 15 15.98 -0.34 -13.26
C LEU A 15 15.03 0.52 -12.40
N ILE A 16 14.43 1.57 -12.98
CA ILE A 16 13.46 2.42 -12.25
C ILE A 16 12.18 1.64 -11.95
N ALA A 17 11.69 0.80 -12.87
CA ALA A 17 10.48 -0.02 -12.66
C ALA A 17 10.66 -1.05 -11.53
N TYR A 18 11.88 -1.58 -11.36
CA TYR A 18 12.20 -2.51 -10.27
C TYR A 18 12.76 -1.84 -9.01
N CYS A 19 12.95 -0.52 -9.04
CA CYS A 19 13.31 0.25 -7.85
C CYS A 19 12.08 0.41 -6.97
N SER A 20 11.76 -0.65 -6.21
CA SER A 20 10.84 -0.54 -5.07
C SER A 20 11.56 0.27 -4.01
N SER A 21 11.38 1.58 -4.06
CA SER A 21 11.74 2.47 -2.98
C SER A 21 11.07 1.95 -1.72
N GLY A 22 11.88 1.54 -0.74
CA GLY A 22 11.42 1.17 0.60
C GLY A 22 10.89 2.40 1.32
N TYR A 23 9.73 2.88 0.89
CA TYR A 23 9.04 3.96 1.56
C TYR A 23 8.48 3.42 2.88
N ALA A 24 8.70 4.18 3.95
CA ALA A 24 8.03 3.92 5.21
C ALA A 24 6.52 4.15 5.03
N LEU A 25 5.75 3.08 5.19
CA LEU A 25 4.30 3.07 4.99
C LEU A 25 3.61 4.04 5.95
N LYS A 26 2.65 4.82 5.47
CA LYS A 26 1.84 5.70 6.32
C LYS A 26 0.43 5.16 6.49
N CYS A 27 -0.05 5.08 7.73
CA CYS A 27 -1.37 4.54 8.05
C CYS A 27 -2.13 5.48 8.99
N TYR A 28 -3.45 5.32 9.04
CA TYR A 28 -4.24 5.90 10.13
C TYR A 28 -4.05 5.06 11.40
N ILE A 29 -3.96 5.73 12.55
CA ILE A 29 -3.76 5.09 13.86
C ILE A 29 -4.77 5.62 14.89
N CYS A 30 -5.76 4.80 15.25
CA CYS A 30 -6.74 5.12 16.29
C CYS A 30 -7.20 3.83 16.95
N ALA A 31 -7.35 3.84 18.28
CA ALA A 31 -7.96 2.75 19.03
C ALA A 31 -9.44 3.07 19.29
N ASP A 32 -10.32 2.08 19.11
CA ASP A 32 -11.73 2.10 19.52
C ASP A 32 -12.47 3.40 19.17
N SER A 33 -12.26 3.88 17.95
CA SER A 33 -12.87 5.14 17.51
C SER A 33 -14.29 4.87 17.02
N PRO A 34 -15.33 5.47 17.64
CA PRO A 34 -16.70 5.41 17.11
C PRO A 34 -16.88 6.28 15.86
N SER A 35 -15.91 7.16 15.58
CA SER A 35 -15.92 8.10 14.45
C SER A 35 -14.75 7.85 13.47
N LEU A 36 -14.71 8.65 12.40
CA LEU A 36 -13.65 8.60 11.39
C LEU A 36 -12.28 8.99 12.00
N CYS A 37 -11.33 8.04 11.96
CA CYS A 37 -9.96 8.27 12.39
C CYS A 37 -9.25 9.30 11.49
N SER A 38 -8.73 10.37 12.08
CA SER A 38 -7.97 11.42 11.37
C SER A 38 -6.47 11.41 11.69
N THR A 39 -6.08 10.71 12.76
CA THR A 39 -4.67 10.62 13.20
C THR A 39 -3.90 9.72 12.27
N ASN A 40 -2.82 10.24 11.69
CA ASN A 40 -1.90 9.48 10.85
C ASN A 40 -0.54 9.33 11.51
N ALA A 41 0.13 8.22 11.21
CA ALA A 41 1.51 7.99 11.59
C ALA A 41 2.27 7.25 10.48
N THR A 42 3.59 7.38 10.52
CA THR A 42 4.49 6.58 9.69
C THR A 42 4.83 5.31 10.46
N CYS A 43 4.63 4.15 9.85
CA CYS A 43 4.86 2.85 10.47
C CYS A 43 6.36 2.61 10.70
N THR A 44 6.66 1.77 11.70
CA THR A 44 8.03 1.47 12.08
C THR A 44 8.65 0.40 11.18
N HIS A 45 9.98 0.24 11.28
CA HIS A 45 10.69 -0.83 10.56
C HIS A 45 10.15 -2.20 10.99
N GLY A 46 9.48 -2.90 10.07
CA GLY A 46 8.89 -4.22 10.29
C GLY A 46 7.36 -4.23 10.18
N GLU A 47 6.71 -3.07 10.20
CA GLU A 47 5.27 -2.92 9.96
C GLU A 47 5.03 -2.46 8.53
N ASP A 48 4.92 -3.43 7.63
CA ASP A 48 4.79 -3.22 6.18
C ASP A 48 3.34 -3.24 5.70
N SER A 49 2.37 -3.15 6.61
CA SER A 49 0.94 -3.07 6.28
C SER A 49 0.15 -2.16 7.23
N CYS A 50 -0.97 -1.64 6.75
CA CYS A 50 -1.97 -0.99 7.59
C CYS A 50 -3.06 -2.01 7.95
N LEU A 51 -3.52 -1.99 9.20
CA LEU A 51 -4.61 -2.80 9.71
C LEU A 51 -5.83 -1.91 10.03
N GLN A 52 -7.01 -2.44 9.72
CA GLN A 52 -8.30 -1.94 10.17
C GLN A 52 -9.07 -3.10 10.79
N ILE A 53 -9.53 -2.94 12.02
CA ILE A 53 -10.41 -3.88 12.72
C ILE A 53 -11.74 -3.20 12.98
N ARG A 54 -12.83 -3.94 12.79
CA ARG A 54 -14.19 -3.48 13.05
C ARG A 54 -14.83 -4.39 14.09
N PHE A 55 -15.25 -3.76 15.18
CA PHE A 55 -15.93 -4.36 16.30
C PHE A 55 -17.30 -3.71 16.43
N ALA A 56 -18.32 -4.30 15.80
CA ALA A 56 -19.65 -3.69 15.70
C ALA A 56 -19.56 -2.22 15.21
N ASP A 57 -19.78 -1.24 16.11
CA ASP A 57 -19.72 0.19 15.81
C ASP A 57 -18.35 0.83 16.02
N LEU A 58 -17.41 0.13 16.66
CA LEU A 58 -16.06 0.60 16.95
C LEU A 58 -15.08 0.18 15.85
N LYS A 59 -14.14 1.07 15.53
CA LYS A 59 -13.10 0.82 14.54
C LYS A 59 -11.72 1.12 15.11
N THR A 60 -10.82 0.17 14.94
CA THR A 60 -9.42 0.28 15.33
C THR A 60 -8.55 0.28 14.09
N TYR A 61 -7.59 1.19 14.04
CA TYR A 61 -6.68 1.42 12.92
C TYR A 61 -5.27 1.39 13.47
N ALA A 62 -4.38 0.61 12.85
CA ALA A 62 -3.01 0.44 13.32
C ALA A 62 -2.04 0.20 12.16
N CYS A 63 -0.75 0.41 12.43
CA CYS A 63 0.32 -0.20 11.66
C CYS A 63 0.41 -1.68 12.05
N TRP A 64 0.74 -2.54 11.09
CA TRP A 64 0.77 -3.98 11.30
C TRP A 64 1.78 -4.66 10.39
N LYS A 65 2.17 -5.87 10.78
CA LYS A 65 3.05 -6.70 9.97
C LYS A 65 2.23 -7.56 9.00
N HIS A 66 2.57 -7.51 7.72
CA HIS A 66 1.84 -8.25 6.70
C HIS A 66 1.87 -9.76 6.95
N SER A 67 3.00 -10.28 7.46
CA SER A 67 3.12 -11.70 7.83
C SER A 67 2.20 -12.13 8.97
N GLN A 68 1.73 -11.18 9.80
CA GLN A 68 0.80 -11.41 10.91
C GLN A 68 -0.63 -10.98 10.56
N CYS A 69 -0.93 -10.71 9.29
CA CYS A 69 -2.29 -10.41 8.86
C CYS A 69 -3.11 -11.71 8.73
N ASN A 70 -3.43 -12.32 9.87
CA ASN A 70 -4.30 -13.49 9.97
C ASN A 70 -5.23 -13.32 11.17
N MET A 71 -6.44 -13.84 11.07
CA MET A 71 -7.43 -13.84 12.14
C MET A 71 -6.85 -14.34 13.47
N ASN A 72 -6.07 -15.43 13.49
CA ASN A 72 -5.55 -16.01 14.73
C ASN A 72 -4.59 -15.06 15.47
N GLU A 73 -3.64 -14.46 14.73
CA GLU A 73 -2.65 -13.52 15.29
C GLU A 73 -3.34 -12.24 15.79
N ILE A 74 -4.33 -11.75 15.04
CA ILE A 74 -5.08 -10.54 15.40
C ILE A 74 -5.99 -10.84 16.59
N ALA A 75 -6.65 -12.00 16.64
CA ALA A 75 -7.50 -12.43 17.75
C ALA A 75 -6.70 -12.54 19.04
N ASP A 76 -5.51 -13.15 18.99
CA ASP A 76 -4.61 -13.30 20.15
C ASP A 76 -4.09 -11.94 20.63
N TYR A 77 -3.66 -11.07 19.71
CA TYR A 77 -3.14 -9.74 20.06
C TYR A 77 -4.21 -8.79 20.63
N PHE A 78 -5.41 -8.78 20.05
CA PHE A 78 -6.50 -7.89 20.46
C PHE A 78 -7.45 -8.53 21.49
N GLY A 79 -7.27 -9.81 21.83
CA GLY A 79 -8.14 -10.54 22.77
C GLY A 79 -9.59 -10.60 22.31
N ALA A 80 -9.80 -10.86 21.03
CA ALA A 80 -11.10 -10.70 20.36
C ALA A 80 -11.48 -11.93 19.54
N ASP A 81 -12.75 -12.38 19.63
CA ASP A 81 -13.20 -13.61 18.96
C ASP A 81 -14.13 -13.38 17.75
N ASN A 82 -14.78 -12.21 17.65
CA ASN A 82 -15.74 -11.92 16.59
C ASN A 82 -15.55 -10.50 16.03
N PHE A 83 -14.75 -10.40 14.97
CA PHE A 83 -14.39 -9.13 14.34
C PHE A 83 -14.12 -9.27 12.85
N ASP A 84 -14.33 -8.18 12.12
CA ASP A 84 -13.88 -8.05 10.74
C ASP A 84 -12.54 -7.32 10.71
N PHE A 85 -11.58 -7.83 9.93
CA PHE A 85 -10.29 -7.18 9.74
C PHE A 85 -9.96 -6.98 8.26
N HIS A 86 -9.17 -5.95 7.98
CA HIS A 86 -8.65 -5.65 6.65
C HIS A 86 -7.21 -5.17 6.74
N CYS A 87 -6.31 -5.81 5.99
CA CYS A 87 -4.93 -5.36 5.83
C CYS A 87 -4.64 -4.92 4.40
N CYS A 88 -3.76 -3.94 4.26
CA CYS A 88 -3.35 -3.41 2.97
C CYS A 88 -1.96 -2.75 3.06
N GLN A 89 -1.19 -2.73 1.96
CA GLN A 89 0.21 -2.25 1.93
C GLN A 89 0.35 -0.97 1.10
N LYS A 90 -0.58 -0.02 1.26
CA LYS A 90 -0.60 1.25 0.54
C LYS A 90 -0.81 2.39 1.53
N ASP A 91 -0.19 3.54 1.29
CA ASP A 91 -0.37 4.69 2.18
C ASP A 91 -1.85 5.02 2.37
N PHE A 92 -2.26 5.19 3.63
CA PHE A 92 -3.60 5.56 4.07
C PHE A 92 -4.72 4.61 3.60
N CYS A 93 -4.37 3.38 3.22
CA CYS A 93 -5.33 2.42 2.67
C CYS A 93 -6.33 1.89 3.70
N ASN A 94 -5.98 1.95 5.00
CA ASN A 94 -6.87 1.54 6.08
C ASN A 94 -7.95 2.59 6.40
N LYS A 95 -8.14 3.63 5.58
CA LYS A 95 -9.22 4.59 5.76
C LYS A 95 -10.58 3.88 5.80
N SER A 96 -11.49 4.34 6.64
CA SER A 96 -12.90 3.93 6.54
C SER A 96 -13.41 4.24 5.13
N PRO A 97 -14.32 3.41 4.55
CA PRO A 97 -14.71 3.48 3.15
C PRO A 97 -15.42 4.80 2.84
N ALA A 98 -14.63 5.82 2.52
CA ALA A 98 -15.02 6.98 1.76
C ALA A 98 -14.34 6.82 0.41
N THR A 99 -15.08 6.18 -0.52
CA THR A 99 -14.91 6.26 -1.98
C THR A 99 -13.50 5.95 -2.49
N VAL A 100 -13.31 4.70 -2.92
CA VAL A 100 -12.13 4.27 -3.68
C VAL A 100 -12.04 5.10 -4.96
N VAL A 101 -11.15 6.09 -4.97
CA VAL A 101 -10.66 6.70 -6.21
C VAL A 101 -9.84 5.61 -6.90
N SER A 102 -10.38 5.14 -8.04
CA SER A 102 -9.72 4.24 -8.97
C SER A 102 -8.28 4.68 -9.20
N LYS A 103 -7.31 3.81 -8.85
CA LYS A 103 -5.93 3.98 -9.28
C LYS A 103 -5.92 3.81 -10.78
N THR A 104 -5.68 4.89 -11.52
CA THR A 104 -5.47 4.87 -12.96
C THR A 104 -4.30 3.94 -13.28
N THR A 105 -4.61 2.76 -13.80
CA THR A 105 -3.63 1.82 -14.34
C THR A 105 -3.03 2.47 -15.59
N PHE A 106 -1.81 2.98 -15.49
CA PHE A 106 -1.07 3.39 -16.67
C PHE A 106 -0.77 2.14 -17.50
N SER A 107 -1.43 2.01 -18.65
CA SER A 107 -1.24 0.90 -19.58
C SER A 107 0.19 0.87 -20.10
N ILE A 108 0.88 -0.24 -19.85
CA ILE A 108 2.24 -0.56 -20.31
C ILE A 108 2.41 -0.38 -21.84
N ALA A 109 1.32 -0.48 -22.59
CA ALA A 109 1.29 -0.31 -24.04
C ALA A 109 1.80 1.06 -24.53
N THR A 110 1.62 2.14 -23.75
CA THR A 110 2.07 3.48 -24.18
C THR A 110 3.59 3.66 -24.06
N VAL A 111 4.23 2.93 -23.15
CA VAL A 111 5.69 2.98 -22.97
C VAL A 111 6.40 2.29 -24.13
N MET A 112 5.86 1.17 -24.60
CA MET A 112 6.42 0.40 -25.72
C MET A 112 6.36 1.17 -27.05
N THR A 113 5.31 1.95 -27.30
CA THR A 113 5.19 2.76 -28.51
C THR A 113 6.13 3.97 -28.49
N MET A 114 6.32 4.61 -27.34
CA MET A 114 7.27 5.72 -27.19
C MET A 114 8.72 5.27 -27.40
N ILE A 115 9.08 4.09 -26.89
CA ILE A 115 10.41 3.50 -27.11
C ILE A 115 10.62 3.20 -28.60
N TRP A 116 9.60 2.71 -29.31
CA TRP A 116 9.70 2.42 -30.73
C TRP A 116 9.91 3.69 -31.58
N MET A 117 9.19 4.77 -31.28
CA MET A 117 9.31 6.06 -31.99
C MET A 117 10.61 6.83 -31.70
N LEU A 118 11.29 6.52 -30.58
CA LEU A 118 12.55 7.18 -30.19
C LEU A 118 13.79 6.41 -30.66
N CYS A 119 13.66 5.10 -30.88
CA CYS A 119 14.79 4.21 -31.19
C CYS A 119 14.82 3.67 -32.62
N PHE A 120 13.80 3.93 -33.42
CA PHE A 120 13.80 3.85 -34.87
C PHE A 120 13.75 5.26 -35.46
#